data_AF-A0A932K3B1-F1
#
_entry.id   AF-A0A932K3B1-F1
#
_cell.length_a   1.000
_cell.length_b   1.000
_cell.length_c   1.000
_cell.angle_alpha   90.00
_cell.angle_beta   90.00
_cell.angle_gamma   90.00
#
_symmetry.space_group_name_H-M   'P 1'
#
loop_
_entity.id
_entity.type
_entity.pdbx_description
1 polymer ?
#
loop_
_entity_poly.entity_id
_entity_poly.type
_entity_poly.pdbx_seq_one_letter_code
_entity_poly.pdbx_strand_id
1 'polypeptide(L)'
;MAQQRATTLDNATVCAALEQAWADSQPGVTGGHEEGGFILRSPEGALSVVRWPKGAQNSIILPAHLNCKIGERDIIATFHTHPNMGTDYLQEPSETDKRAVRDDSDLKGELYAGEYVVSQETIYLITPTGQVDESGATQAIFGKV
;
A
#
# COMPACT_ATOMS: atom_id res chain seq x y z
N MET A 1 -17.86 0.28 -0.42
CA MET A 1 -16.46 0.59 -0.09
C MET A 1 -15.94 -0.16 1.14
N ALA A 2 -16.60 -0.16 2.31
CA ALA A 2 -16.12 -0.88 3.50
C ALA A 2 -15.89 -2.40 3.30
N GLN A 3 -16.77 -3.07 2.54
CA GLN A 3 -16.65 -4.50 2.23
C GLN A 3 -15.35 -4.85 1.46
N GLN A 4 -14.92 -3.96 0.55
CA GLN A 4 -13.79 -4.22 -0.35
C GLN A 4 -12.42 -4.08 0.35
N ARG A 5 -12.36 -3.25 1.39
CA ARG A 5 -11.17 -3.05 2.24
C ARG A 5 -10.92 -4.28 3.11
N ALA A 6 -11.96 -4.76 3.79
CA ALA A 6 -11.91 -5.98 4.59
C ALA A 6 -11.47 -7.17 3.73
N THR A 7 -12.07 -7.35 2.55
CA THR A 7 -11.68 -8.44 1.64
C THR A 7 -10.25 -8.39 1.14
N THR A 8 -9.61 -7.21 1.10
CA THR A 8 -8.22 -7.09 0.64
C THR A 8 -7.23 -7.52 1.71
N LEU A 9 -7.41 -7.05 2.96
CA LEU A 9 -6.54 -7.39 4.10
C LEU A 9 -6.91 -8.70 4.82
N ASP A 10 -7.96 -9.39 4.36
CA ASP A 10 -8.27 -10.77 4.75
C ASP A 10 -7.73 -11.80 3.72
N ASN A 11 -7.12 -11.33 2.63
CA ASN A 11 -6.52 -12.20 1.63
C ASN A 11 -5.08 -12.57 1.98
N ALA A 12 -4.81 -13.86 2.18
CA ALA A 12 -3.49 -14.37 2.58
C ALA A 12 -2.36 -13.98 1.61
N THR A 13 -2.61 -13.97 0.30
CA THR A 13 -1.62 -13.57 -0.71
C THR A 13 -1.23 -12.10 -0.56
N VAL A 14 -2.21 -11.24 -0.28
CA VAL A 14 -1.98 -9.81 -0.05
C VAL A 14 -1.23 -9.60 1.26
N CYS A 15 -1.68 -10.20 2.36
CA CYS A 15 -1.02 -10.06 3.66
C CYS A 15 0.44 -10.52 3.62
N ALA A 16 0.71 -11.70 3.06
CA ALA A 16 2.08 -12.20 2.92
C ALA A 16 2.97 -11.27 2.10
N ALA A 17 2.43 -10.65 1.04
CA ALA A 17 3.19 -9.71 0.21
C ALA A 17 3.46 -8.37 0.92
N LEU A 18 2.51 -7.86 1.71
CA LEU A 18 2.68 -6.67 2.54
C LEU A 18 3.67 -6.91 3.68
N GLU A 19 3.60 -8.09 4.32
CA GLU A 19 4.54 -8.51 5.36
C GLU A 19 5.96 -8.63 4.80
N GLN A 20 6.11 -9.24 3.63
CA GLN A 20 7.40 -9.29 2.94
C GLN A 20 7.91 -7.88 2.62
N ALA A 21 7.04 -6.97 2.16
CA ALA A 21 7.42 -5.57 1.92
C ALA A 21 7.92 -4.89 3.18
N TRP A 22 7.21 -5.09 4.28
CA TRP A 22 7.63 -4.57 5.57
C TRP A 22 8.99 -5.14 5.99
N ALA A 23 9.23 -6.43 5.85
CA ALA A 23 10.54 -7.03 6.15
C ALA A 23 11.65 -6.46 5.25
N ASP A 24 11.40 -6.34 3.95
CA ASP A 24 12.37 -5.82 2.96
C ASP A 24 12.71 -4.33 3.20
N SER A 25 11.77 -3.57 3.77
CA SER A 25 11.94 -2.16 4.12
C SER A 25 12.92 -1.93 5.28
N GLN A 26 13.30 -2.99 6.01
CA GLN A 26 14.23 -2.99 7.15
C GLN A 26 13.87 -1.95 8.23
N PRO A 27 12.72 -2.13 8.91
CA PRO A 27 12.20 -1.15 9.85
C PRO A 27 13.14 -0.92 11.04
N GLY A 28 13.29 0.34 11.44
CA GLY A 28 14.12 0.73 12.58
C GLY A 28 15.64 0.69 12.38
N VAL A 29 16.12 0.31 11.20
CA VAL A 29 17.56 0.30 10.86
C VAL A 29 17.92 1.57 10.09
N THR A 30 19.07 2.17 10.39
CA THR A 30 19.61 3.28 9.60
C THR A 30 19.81 2.83 8.15
N GLY A 31 19.10 3.47 7.22
CA GLY A 31 19.09 3.08 5.80
C GLY A 31 17.91 2.20 5.38
N GLY A 32 16.92 2.00 6.27
CA GLY A 32 15.60 1.50 5.89
C GLY A 32 15.00 2.35 4.76
N HIS A 33 14.28 1.70 3.86
CA HIS A 33 13.77 2.34 2.65
C HIS A 33 12.33 1.94 2.39
N GLU A 34 11.54 2.88 1.89
CA GLU A 34 10.15 2.61 1.57
C GLU A 34 10.06 1.57 0.45
N GLU A 35 9.23 0.58 0.68
CA GLU A 35 8.81 -0.42 -0.28
C GLU A 35 7.39 -0.12 -0.70
N GLY A 36 6.99 -0.50 -1.92
CA GLY A 36 5.61 -0.32 -2.37
C GLY A 36 5.18 -1.29 -3.44
N GLY A 37 3.92 -1.18 -3.87
CA GLY A 37 3.36 -2.06 -4.87
C GLY A 37 1.91 -1.80 -5.24
N PHE A 38 1.49 -2.49 -6.30
CA PHE A 38 0.10 -2.59 -6.71
C PHE A 38 -0.53 -3.87 -6.17
N ILE A 39 -1.76 -3.76 -5.66
CA ILE A 39 -2.64 -4.88 -5.38
C ILE A 39 -3.61 -4.98 -6.55
N LEU A 40 -3.54 -6.10 -7.26
CA LEU A 40 -4.22 -6.33 -8.52
C LEU A 40 -5.32 -7.38 -8.37
N ARG A 41 -6.42 -7.19 -9.09
CA ARG A 41 -7.49 -8.18 -9.27
C ARG A 41 -7.55 -8.63 -10.72
N SER A 42 -7.52 -9.94 -10.95
CA SER A 42 -7.74 -10.53 -12.28
C SER A 42 -9.22 -10.49 -12.67
N PRO A 43 -9.56 -10.65 -13.96
CA PRO A 43 -10.96 -10.76 -14.41
C PRO A 43 -11.73 -11.89 -13.70
N GLU A 44 -11.05 -12.98 -13.33
CA GLU A 44 -11.61 -14.11 -12.59
C GLU A 44 -11.77 -13.81 -11.08
N GLY A 45 -11.30 -12.65 -10.63
CA GLY A 45 -11.40 -12.17 -9.27
C GLY A 45 -10.25 -12.56 -8.35
N ALA A 46 -9.20 -13.21 -8.86
CA ALA A 46 -8.03 -13.57 -8.05
C ALA A 46 -7.19 -12.33 -7.71
N LEU A 47 -6.66 -12.28 -6.48
CA LEU A 47 -5.79 -11.20 -6.03
C LEU A 47 -4.31 -11.55 -6.19
N SER A 48 -3.50 -10.56 -6.56
CA SER A 48 -2.05 -10.67 -6.67
C SER A 48 -1.39 -9.34 -6.32
N VAL A 49 -0.09 -9.37 -6.02
CA VAL A 49 0.69 -8.16 -5.71
C VAL A 49 1.85 -8.04 -6.68
N VAL A 50 2.08 -6.82 -7.17
CA VAL A 50 3.23 -6.46 -8.00
C VAL A 50 4.03 -5.38 -7.28
N ARG A 51 5.27 -5.67 -6.90
CA ARG A 51 6.15 -4.74 -6.21
C ARG A 51 6.66 -3.66 -7.15
N TRP A 52 6.75 -2.43 -6.64
CA TRP A 52 7.38 -1.33 -7.34
C TRP A 52 8.90 -1.49 -7.35
N PRO A 53 9.59 -1.04 -8.41
CA PRO A 53 11.04 -0.97 -8.39
C PRO A 53 11.53 -0.04 -7.27
N LYS A 54 12.59 -0.47 -6.58
CA LYS A 54 13.32 0.38 -5.65
C LYS A 54 13.85 1.63 -6.36
N GLY A 55 13.61 2.80 -5.78
CA GLY A 55 14.17 4.06 -6.24
C GLY A 55 15.54 4.37 -5.62
N ALA A 56 16.01 5.60 -5.79
CA ALA A 56 17.24 6.05 -5.16
C ALA A 56 16.99 6.35 -3.67
N GLN A 57 17.91 5.92 -2.79
CA GLN A 57 17.82 6.13 -1.33
C GLN A 57 16.52 5.54 -0.75
N ASN A 58 15.68 6.37 -0.15
CA ASN A 58 14.39 6.04 0.46
C ASN A 58 13.21 6.24 -0.50
N SER A 59 13.45 6.55 -1.78
CA SER A 59 12.38 6.71 -2.75
C SER A 59 11.97 5.39 -3.40
N ILE A 60 10.72 5.37 -3.84
CA ILE A 60 10.10 4.34 -4.68
C ILE A 60 9.84 4.90 -6.07
N ILE A 61 9.89 4.04 -7.10
CA ILE A 61 9.51 4.42 -8.46
C ILE A 61 8.12 3.88 -8.72
N LEU A 62 7.11 4.76 -8.77
CA LEU A 62 5.75 4.39 -9.15
C LEU A 62 5.72 4.03 -10.65
N PRO A 63 5.47 2.76 -11.03
CA PRO A 63 5.38 2.37 -12.43
C PRO A 63 4.14 2.97 -13.10
N ALA A 64 4.13 3.05 -14.43
CA ALA A 64 2.96 3.50 -15.18
C ALA A 64 1.74 2.62 -14.92
N HIS A 65 0.59 3.25 -14.69
CA HIS A 65 -0.64 2.60 -14.22
C HIS A 65 -1.90 3.23 -14.84
N LEU A 66 -1.80 3.60 -16.12
CA LEU A 66 -2.84 4.28 -16.88
C LEU A 66 -4.21 3.57 -16.74
N ASN A 67 -5.26 4.36 -16.50
CA ASN A 67 -6.62 3.86 -16.30
C ASN A 67 -6.77 2.82 -15.17
N CYS A 68 -5.98 2.95 -14.10
CA CYS A 68 -6.06 2.11 -12.90
C CYS A 68 -5.82 0.61 -13.20
N LYS A 69 -4.95 0.29 -14.16
CA LYS A 69 -4.72 -1.08 -14.63
C LYS A 69 -3.25 -1.41 -14.82
N ILE A 70 -2.95 -2.71 -14.68
CA ILE A 70 -1.69 -3.32 -15.13
C ILE A 70 -2.03 -4.48 -16.06
N GLY A 71 -1.84 -4.29 -17.36
CA GLY A 71 -2.35 -5.21 -18.37
C GLY A 71 -3.87 -5.32 -18.31
N GLU A 72 -4.40 -6.55 -18.19
CA GLU A 72 -5.83 -6.81 -18.07
C GLU A 72 -6.36 -6.75 -16.62
N ARG A 73 -5.48 -6.50 -15.64
CA ARG A 73 -5.82 -6.55 -14.22
C ARG A 73 -6.14 -5.17 -13.68
N ASP A 74 -7.20 -5.07 -12.88
CA ASP A 74 -7.56 -3.85 -12.16
C ASP A 74 -6.64 -3.66 -10.96
N ILE A 75 -6.12 -2.44 -10.81
CA ILE A 75 -5.50 -2.00 -9.56
C ILE A 75 -6.64 -1.71 -8.59
N ILE A 76 -6.73 -2.50 -7.52
CA ILE A 76 -7.78 -2.34 -6.51
C ILE A 76 -7.26 -1.61 -5.26
N ALA A 77 -5.96 -1.56 -5.06
CA ALA A 77 -5.28 -0.73 -4.07
C ALA A 77 -3.80 -0.59 -4.42
N THR A 78 -3.15 0.45 -3.91
CA THR A 78 -1.68 0.55 -3.84
C THR A 78 -1.23 0.39 -2.40
N PHE A 79 0.08 0.30 -2.18
CA PHE A 79 0.63 0.41 -0.84
C PHE A 79 2.06 0.93 -0.85
N HIS A 80 2.48 1.48 0.29
CA HIS A 80 3.89 1.66 0.63
C HIS A 80 4.15 1.48 2.13
N THR A 81 5.42 1.32 2.50
CA THR A 81 5.85 1.13 3.90
C THR A 81 6.48 2.38 4.47
N HIS A 82 6.27 2.66 5.76
CA HIS A 82 6.98 3.68 6.54
C HIS A 82 7.96 3.02 7.54
N PRO A 83 9.14 2.52 7.11
CA PRO A 83 10.06 1.77 7.97
C PRO A 83 10.82 2.62 8.99
N ASN A 84 10.91 3.92 8.76
CA ASN A 84 11.75 4.80 9.55
C ASN A 84 11.06 5.13 10.88
N MET A 85 11.65 4.65 11.98
CA MET A 85 11.13 4.85 13.35
C MET A 85 11.84 5.99 14.11
N GLY A 86 12.66 6.78 13.44
CA GLY A 86 13.30 7.95 14.04
C GLY A 86 12.27 9.04 14.36
N THR A 87 12.58 9.92 15.33
CA THR A 87 11.67 11.00 15.77
C THR A 87 11.28 11.98 14.67
N ASP A 88 12.08 12.04 13.60
CA ASP A 88 11.85 12.92 12.45
C ASP A 88 10.94 12.29 11.38
N TYR A 89 10.49 11.05 11.58
CA TYR A 89 9.70 10.30 10.61
C TYR A 89 8.29 10.04 11.13
N LEU A 90 7.30 10.25 10.26
CA LEU A 90 5.89 10.01 10.57
C LEU A 90 5.53 8.56 10.28
N GLN A 91 4.93 7.88 11.26
CA GLN A 91 4.34 6.55 11.04
C GLN A 91 2.96 6.63 10.37
N GLU A 92 2.25 7.73 10.57
CA GLU A 92 1.00 8.04 9.87
C GLU A 92 1.26 8.58 8.45
N PRO A 93 0.28 8.46 7.54
CA PRO A 93 0.33 9.11 6.22
C PRO A 93 0.60 10.61 6.32
N SER A 94 1.61 11.08 5.61
CA SER A 94 1.94 12.49 5.49
C SER A 94 0.95 13.22 4.57
N GLU A 95 0.96 14.55 4.60
CA GLU A 95 0.19 15.34 3.64
C GLU A 95 0.65 15.12 2.19
N THR A 96 1.91 14.71 1.97
CA THR A 96 2.39 14.37 0.63
C THR A 96 1.75 13.08 0.12
N ASP A 97 1.64 12.06 0.96
CA ASP A 97 1.00 10.78 0.61
C ASP A 97 -0.48 10.99 0.31
N LYS A 98 -1.18 11.74 1.16
CA LYS A 98 -2.60 12.09 0.96
C LYS A 98 -2.84 12.81 -0.37
N ARG A 99 -1.96 13.75 -0.74
CA ARG A 99 -2.04 14.46 -2.02
C ARG A 99 -1.72 13.55 -3.20
N ALA A 100 -0.70 12.70 -3.09
CA ALA A 100 -0.34 11.76 -4.14
C ALA A 100 -1.52 10.88 -4.53
N VAL A 101 -2.18 10.27 -3.53
CA VAL A 101 -3.35 9.42 -3.77
C VAL A 101 -4.56 10.19 -4.30
N ARG A 102 -4.83 11.39 -3.74
CA ARG A 102 -5.99 12.19 -4.15
C ARG A 102 -5.84 12.73 -5.58
N ASP A 103 -4.67 13.24 -5.91
CA ASP A 103 -4.43 14.03 -7.12
C ASP A 103 -4.01 13.15 -8.33
N ASP A 104 -3.70 11.87 -8.11
CA ASP A 104 -3.45 10.90 -9.18
C ASP A 104 -4.75 10.62 -9.97
N SER A 105 -4.83 11.09 -11.22
CA SER A 105 -6.02 10.92 -12.05
C SER A 105 -6.21 9.50 -12.59
N ASP A 106 -5.15 8.69 -12.63
CA ASP A 106 -5.19 7.34 -13.18
C ASP A 106 -5.64 6.31 -12.14
N LEU A 107 -5.33 6.52 -10.85
CA LEU A 107 -5.78 5.69 -9.74
C LEU A 107 -7.17 6.10 -9.22
N LYS A 108 -8.17 6.01 -10.12
CA LYS A 108 -9.57 6.38 -9.86
C LYS A 108 -10.59 5.36 -10.40
N GLY A 109 -10.15 4.12 -10.64
CA GLY A 109 -11.03 3.04 -11.08
C GLY A 109 -12.14 2.72 -10.07
N GLU A 110 -13.28 2.18 -10.55
CA GLU A 110 -14.45 1.89 -9.71
C GLU A 110 -14.16 0.94 -8.53
N LEU A 111 -13.18 0.04 -8.73
CA LEU A 111 -12.77 -0.95 -7.74
C LEU A 111 -11.63 -0.47 -6.83
N TYR A 112 -11.07 0.72 -7.08
CA TYR A 112 -9.91 1.24 -6.38
C TYR A 112 -10.29 1.74 -4.99
N ALA A 113 -9.74 1.10 -3.96
CA ALA A 113 -10.02 1.39 -2.57
C ALA A 113 -9.15 2.52 -2.00
N GLY A 114 -7.97 2.77 -2.60
CA GLY A 114 -6.97 3.70 -2.10
C GLY A 114 -5.59 3.07 -1.91
N GLU A 115 -4.76 3.72 -1.10
CA GLU A 115 -3.39 3.30 -0.79
C GLU A 115 -3.24 2.87 0.66
N TYR A 116 -2.70 1.68 0.89
CA TYR A 116 -2.34 1.23 2.22
C TYR A 116 -0.97 1.77 2.62
N VAL A 117 -0.89 2.39 3.79
CA VAL A 117 0.39 2.75 4.41
C VAL A 117 0.68 1.76 5.51
N VAL A 118 1.71 0.94 5.31
CA VAL A 118 2.16 -0.07 6.27
C VAL A 118 3.17 0.57 7.21
N SER A 119 2.79 0.78 8.47
CA SER A 119 3.66 1.29 9.53
C SER A 119 3.93 0.24 10.59
N GLN A 120 4.79 0.55 11.57
CA GLN A 120 5.17 -0.37 12.64
C GLN A 120 3.98 -0.88 13.44
N GLU A 121 3.05 -0.01 13.81
CA GLU A 121 1.94 -0.35 14.72
C GLU A 121 0.61 -0.52 13.98
N THR A 122 0.36 0.31 12.96
CA THR A 122 -0.94 0.40 12.29
C THR A 122 -0.80 0.37 10.77
N ILE A 123 -1.72 -0.31 10.09
CA ILE A 123 -1.92 -0.16 8.65
C ILE A 123 -3.01 0.88 8.44
N TYR A 124 -2.69 1.95 7.71
CA TYR A 124 -3.63 2.99 7.33
C TYR A 124 -4.11 2.78 5.90
N LEU A 125 -5.26 3.34 5.56
CA LEU A 125 -5.73 3.45 4.19
C LEU A 125 -5.99 4.92 3.87
N ILE A 126 -5.28 5.43 2.88
CA ILE A 126 -5.57 6.71 2.25
C ILE A 126 -6.60 6.46 1.16
N THR A 127 -7.80 7.02 1.30
CA THR A 127 -8.87 6.88 0.30
C THR A 127 -8.57 7.70 -0.97
N PRO A 128 -9.29 7.46 -2.09
CA PRO A 128 -9.11 8.27 -3.30
C PRO A 128 -9.44 9.77 -3.13
N THR A 129 -10.07 10.17 -2.03
CA THR A 129 -10.32 11.59 -1.68
C THR A 129 -9.22 12.19 -0.81
N GLY A 130 -8.21 11.40 -0.42
CA GLY A 130 -7.13 11.79 0.49
C GLY A 130 -7.49 11.71 1.97
N GLN A 131 -8.65 11.13 2.33
CA GLN A 131 -9.00 10.84 3.72
C GLN A 131 -8.20 9.65 4.23
N VAL A 132 -7.89 9.61 5.53
CA VAL A 132 -7.15 8.51 6.16
C VAL A 132 -8.07 7.74 7.09
N ASP A 133 -8.11 6.43 6.92
CA ASP A 133 -8.79 5.48 7.79
C ASP A 133 -7.76 4.51 8.41
N GLU A 134 -7.92 4.17 9.69
CA GLU A 134 -7.15 3.07 10.29
C GLU A 134 -7.74 1.73 9.85
N SER A 135 -6.91 0.89 9.23
CA SER A 135 -7.32 -0.45 8.77
C SER A 135 -7.10 -1.53 9.83
N GLY A 136 -6.19 -1.29 10.79
CA GLY A 136 -5.97 -2.14 11.96
C GLY A 136 -4.50 -2.25 12.34
N ALA A 137 -4.22 -2.97 13.42
CA ALA A 137 -2.86 -3.18 13.91
C ALA A 137 -2.04 -4.07 12.94
N THR A 138 -0.82 -3.64 12.61
CA THR A 138 0.06 -4.32 11.64
C THR A 138 0.32 -5.77 12.03
N GLN A 139 0.68 -6.04 13.28
CA GLN A 139 0.91 -7.41 13.77
C GLN A 139 -0.34 -8.29 13.71
N ALA A 140 -1.52 -7.73 13.96
CA ALA A 140 -2.77 -8.48 13.91
C ALA A 140 -3.17 -8.84 12.47
N ILE A 141 -2.81 -8.01 11.50
CA ILE A 141 -3.08 -8.26 10.07
C ILE A 141 -2.08 -9.28 9.51
N PHE A 142 -0.79 -9.17 9.84
CA PHE A 142 0.23 -10.13 9.41
C PHE A 142 0.12 -11.48 10.11
N GLY A 143 -0.31 -11.53 11.37
CA GLY A 143 -0.52 -12.78 12.10
C GLY A 143 -1.71 -13.63 11.64
N LYS A 144 -2.41 -13.25 10.56
CA LYS A 144 -3.52 -14.03 9.97
C LYS A 144 -3.06 -15.10 8.97
N VAL A 145 -1.78 -15.09 8.60
CA VAL A 145 -1.20 -15.96 7.55
C VAL A 145 -0.73 -17.29 8.14
#